data_AF-A0A660ZLM7-F1
#
_entry.id   AF-A0A660ZLM7-F1
#
_cell.length_a   1.000
_cell.length_b   1.000
_cell.length_c   1.000
_cell.angle_alpha   90.00
_cell.angle_beta   90.00
_cell.angle_gamma   90.00
#
_symmetry.space_group_name_H-M   'P 1'
#
loop_
_entity.id
_entity.type
_entity.pdbx_description
1 polymer ?
#
loop_
_entity_poly.entity_id
_entity_poly.type
_entity_poly.pdbx_seq_one_letter_code
_entity_poly.pdbx_strand_id
1 'polypeptide(L)'
;MKEKKDSSKKDLFRTLGVWLLLFLGALMLLQFLNTGGGEKTISFSEFKRELDRGNVDRVTIVEKEIKGVFKDQINVAGEPVLRFKTYLPYEDPDLVREMVQMGVTVESKKKQVFWEIALGYLPWLILLVLFWIFMARQFQSGSNRAFSFGKSRVKVLQEDRPKVTFEDVAGVEEAKEELKEVIEFLKNPEKFRRLGARIPKGVLLLGPPGTGKTLLARAVAGEAGVPFLSISGSDFVELFVGVGAARVRDLFEQAKQHAPCIVFIDEIDAVGRLRGAGLGGGHDEREQTLNQLLV
;
A
#
# COMPACT_ATOMS: atom_id res chain seq x y z
N MET A 1 22.33 -2.65 -5.97
CA MET A 1 21.00 -2.59 -5.29
C MET A 1 19.99 -1.64 -5.96
N LYS A 2 20.41 -0.68 -6.81
CA LYS A 2 19.50 0.17 -7.61
C LYS A 2 18.80 -0.56 -8.77
N GLU A 3 19.46 -1.51 -9.44
CA GLU A 3 18.87 -2.23 -10.60
C GLU A 3 17.65 -3.11 -10.25
N LYS A 4 17.66 -3.81 -9.11
CA LYS A 4 16.55 -4.69 -8.72
C LYS A 4 15.25 -3.93 -8.44
N LYS A 5 15.34 -2.69 -7.94
CA LYS A 5 14.17 -1.86 -7.59
C LYS A 5 13.46 -1.30 -8.83
N ASP A 6 14.20 -1.11 -9.92
CA ASP A 6 13.68 -0.59 -11.18
C ASP A 6 12.99 -1.68 -12.03
N SER A 7 13.50 -2.91 -11.99
CA SER A 7 12.82 -4.07 -12.61
C SER A 7 11.43 -4.33 -12.03
N SER A 8 11.31 -4.31 -10.70
CA SER A 8 10.03 -4.55 -10.02
C SER A 8 8.97 -3.47 -10.30
N LYS A 9 9.38 -2.21 -10.48
CA LYS A 9 8.47 -1.14 -10.92
C LYS A 9 8.02 -1.36 -12.36
N LYS A 10 8.94 -1.70 -13.27
CA LYS A 10 8.62 -2.00 -14.67
C LYS A 10 7.66 -3.19 -14.80
N ASP A 11 7.83 -4.23 -13.99
CA ASP A 11 6.94 -5.39 -13.99
C ASP A 11 5.54 -5.07 -13.45
N LEU A 12 5.44 -4.20 -12.44
CA LEU A 12 4.17 -3.66 -11.94
C LEU A 12 3.45 -2.77 -12.96
N PHE A 13 4.19 -1.87 -13.65
CA PHE A 13 3.60 -1.04 -14.70
C PHE A 13 3.15 -1.86 -15.91
N ARG A 14 3.92 -2.90 -16.28
CA ARG A 14 3.56 -3.80 -17.39
C ARG A 14 2.35 -4.64 -17.07
N THR A 15 2.24 -5.17 -15.85
CA THR A 15 1.05 -5.91 -15.39
C THR A 15 -0.17 -4.99 -15.31
N LEU A 16 -0.06 -3.81 -14.69
CA LEU A 16 -1.16 -2.83 -14.64
C LEU A 16 -1.63 -2.40 -16.04
N GLY A 17 -0.69 -2.19 -16.98
CA GLY A 17 -1.01 -1.84 -18.36
C GLY A 17 -1.80 -2.92 -19.10
N VAL A 18 -1.45 -4.20 -18.93
CA VAL A 18 -2.17 -5.33 -19.55
C VAL A 18 -3.60 -5.44 -19.00
N TRP A 19 -3.79 -5.24 -17.69
CA TRP A 19 -5.12 -5.27 -17.07
C TRP A 19 -5.99 -4.08 -17.50
N LEU A 20 -5.43 -2.89 -17.65
CA LEU A 20 -6.14 -1.72 -18.18
C LEU A 20 -6.64 -1.97 -19.61
N LEU A 21 -5.82 -2.63 -20.43
CA LEU A 21 -6.13 -2.95 -21.83
C LEU A 21 -7.26 -3.98 -21.93
N LEU A 22 -7.22 -5.03 -21.09
CA LEU A 22 -8.30 -6.02 -20.98
C LEU A 22 -9.62 -5.37 -20.50
N PHE A 23 -9.54 -4.45 -19.53
CA PHE A 23 -10.70 -3.73 -19.03
C PHE A 23 -11.34 -2.85 -20.11
N LEU A 24 -10.54 -2.08 -20.85
CA LEU A 24 -11.00 -1.28 -21.98
C LEU A 24 -11.63 -2.16 -23.08
N GLY A 25 -11.04 -3.33 -23.36
CA GLY A 25 -11.58 -4.30 -24.31
C GLY A 25 -12.94 -4.85 -23.88
N ALA A 26 -13.11 -5.20 -22.61
CA ALA A 26 -14.39 -5.67 -22.06
C ALA A 26 -15.47 -4.58 -22.09
N LEU A 27 -15.10 -3.33 -21.81
CA LEU A 27 -15.98 -2.16 -21.91
C LEU A 27 -16.45 -1.92 -23.34
N MET A 28 -15.53 -2.01 -24.29
CA MET A 28 -15.83 -1.85 -25.71
C MET A 28 -16.70 -3.00 -26.23
N LEU A 29 -16.48 -4.22 -25.75
CA LEU A 29 -17.32 -5.38 -26.06
C LEU A 29 -18.72 -5.24 -25.48
N LEU A 30 -18.86 -4.75 -24.24
CA LEU A 30 -20.15 -4.46 -23.63
C LEU A 30 -20.92 -3.37 -24.37
N GLN A 31 -20.25 -2.29 -24.80
CA GLN A 31 -20.83 -1.28 -25.69
C GLN A 31 -21.31 -1.90 -27.01
N PHE A 32 -20.50 -2.76 -27.63
CA PHE A 32 -20.85 -3.43 -28.87
C PHE A 32 -22.07 -4.36 -28.71
N LEU A 33 -22.13 -5.12 -27.62
CA LEU A 33 -23.24 -6.03 -27.31
C LEU A 33 -24.54 -5.30 -26.95
N ASN A 34 -24.45 -4.07 -26.41
CA ASN A 34 -25.62 -3.27 -26.06
C ASN A 34 -26.17 -2.45 -27.25
N THR A 35 -25.54 -2.52 -28.43
CA THR A 35 -26.00 -1.87 -29.67
C THR A 35 -26.90 -2.77 -30.52
N GLY A 36 -27.72 -3.62 -29.88
CA GLY A 36 -28.54 -4.62 -30.56
C GLY A 36 -30.04 -4.35 -30.49
N GLY A 37 -30.63 -3.81 -31.57
CA GLY A 37 -32.08 -3.86 -31.84
C GLY A 37 -32.78 -2.50 -31.96
N GLY A 38 -32.65 -1.88 -33.13
CA GLY A 38 -33.13 -0.51 -33.42
C GLY A 38 -34.64 -0.31 -33.36
N GLU A 39 -35.07 0.48 -32.38
CA GLU A 39 -36.27 1.32 -32.51
C GLU A 39 -35.83 2.59 -33.26
N LYS A 40 -36.41 2.86 -34.43
CA LYS A 40 -36.10 4.09 -35.17
C LYS A 40 -37.00 5.23 -34.72
N THR A 41 -36.37 6.37 -34.45
CA THR A 41 -37.08 7.58 -34.07
C THR A 41 -37.72 8.20 -35.31
N ILE A 42 -39.06 8.30 -35.33
CA ILE A 42 -39.83 9.01 -36.36
C ILE A 42 -40.36 10.33 -35.81
N SER A 43 -40.60 11.31 -36.68
CA SER A 43 -41.17 12.58 -36.24
C SER A 43 -42.64 12.42 -35.83
N PHE A 44 -43.12 13.25 -34.91
CA PHE A 44 -44.51 13.23 -34.46
C PHE A 44 -45.50 13.45 -35.61
N SER A 45 -45.15 14.32 -36.56
CA SER A 45 -45.96 14.59 -37.75
C SER A 45 -46.09 13.37 -38.65
N GLU A 46 -45.03 12.56 -38.79
CA GLU A 46 -45.06 11.31 -39.55
C GLU A 46 -45.89 10.25 -38.83
N PHE A 47 -45.74 10.15 -37.51
CA PHE A 47 -46.59 9.27 -36.69
C PHE A 47 -48.07 9.63 -36.85
N LYS A 48 -48.43 10.91 -36.69
CA LYS A 48 -49.81 11.38 -36.81
C LYS A 48 -50.38 11.07 -38.19
N ARG A 49 -49.61 11.30 -39.25
CA ARG A 49 -50.02 10.99 -40.63
C ARG A 49 -50.32 9.49 -40.83
N GLU A 50 -49.52 8.61 -40.24
CA GLU A 50 -49.72 7.17 -40.35
C GLU A 50 -50.84 6.65 -39.41
N LEU A 51 -51.09 7.35 -38.30
CA LEU A 51 -52.24 7.13 -37.45
C LEU A 51 -53.54 7.47 -38.20
N ASP A 52 -53.62 8.63 -38.84
CA ASP A 52 -54.77 9.07 -39.65
C ASP A 52 -55.05 8.11 -40.82
N ARG A 53 -54.01 7.45 -41.34
CA ARG A 53 -54.10 6.41 -42.38
C ARG A 53 -54.52 5.04 -41.87
N GLY A 54 -54.67 4.87 -40.56
CA GLY A 54 -55.02 3.60 -39.92
C GLY A 54 -53.91 2.54 -39.94
N ASN A 55 -52.68 2.92 -40.26
CA ASN A 55 -51.52 2.04 -40.40
C ASN A 55 -50.84 1.73 -39.05
N VAL A 56 -51.40 2.17 -37.93
CA VAL A 56 -50.87 1.90 -36.59
C VAL A 56 -51.60 0.69 -35.99
N ASP A 57 -50.86 -0.35 -35.59
CA ASP A 57 -51.42 -1.56 -34.96
C ASP A 57 -51.51 -1.37 -33.44
N ARG A 58 -50.35 -1.10 -32.83
CA ARG A 58 -50.20 -1.04 -31.38
C ARG A 58 -49.34 0.12 -30.97
N VAL A 59 -49.76 0.77 -29.89
CA VAL A 59 -49.06 1.90 -29.28
C VAL A 59 -48.88 1.64 -27.79
N THR A 60 -47.64 1.75 -27.33
CA THR A 60 -47.28 1.79 -25.92
C THR A 60 -46.85 3.21 -25.58
N ILE A 61 -47.57 3.86 -24.68
CA ILE A 61 -47.23 5.20 -24.20
C ILE A 61 -46.45 5.06 -22.89
N VAL A 62 -45.23 5.58 -22.87
CA VAL A 62 -44.33 5.64 -21.72
C VAL A 62 -44.02 7.11 -21.45
N GLU A 63 -44.75 7.73 -20.53
CA GLU A 63 -44.65 9.17 -20.23
C GLU A 63 -44.83 10.06 -21.48
N LYS A 64 -43.75 10.65 -22.00
CA LYS A 64 -43.76 11.50 -23.22
C LYS A 64 -43.30 10.77 -24.47
N GLU A 65 -43.06 9.47 -24.37
CA GLU A 65 -42.56 8.63 -25.45
C GLU A 65 -43.65 7.66 -25.93
N ILE A 66 -43.88 7.65 -27.24
CA ILE A 66 -44.80 6.73 -27.91
C ILE A 66 -43.94 5.71 -28.65
N LYS A 67 -44.03 4.44 -28.25
CA LYS A 67 -43.47 3.31 -29.00
C LYS A 67 -44.59 2.56 -29.68
N GLY A 68 -44.41 2.17 -30.93
CA GLY A 68 -45.46 1.44 -31.62
C GLY A 68 -44.98 0.60 -32.78
N VAL A 69 -45.93 -0.14 -33.35
CA VAL A 69 -45.73 -1.01 -34.50
C VAL A 69 -46.73 -0.61 -35.58
N PHE A 70 -46.23 -0.43 -36.80
CA PHE A 70 -47.10 -0.22 -37.96
C PHE A 70 -47.64 -1.57 -38.47
N LYS A 71 -48.84 -1.54 -39.07
CA LYS A 71 -49.44 -2.73 -39.72
C LYS A 71 -48.63 -3.12 -40.95
N ASP A 72 -48.24 -2.14 -41.75
CA ASP A 72 -47.38 -2.27 -42.92
C ASP A 72 -46.08 -1.47 -42.75
N GLN A 73 -44.97 -1.99 -43.29
CA GLN A 73 -43.68 -1.31 -43.22
C GLN A 73 -43.71 0.02 -43.96
N ILE A 74 -43.33 1.10 -43.28
CA ILE A 74 -43.22 2.42 -43.90
C ILE A 74 -41.76 2.72 -44.26
N ASN A 75 -41.52 3.38 -45.38
CA ASN A 75 -40.18 3.79 -45.77
C ASN A 75 -39.91 5.19 -45.23
N VAL A 76 -39.12 5.30 -44.16
CA VAL A 76 -38.71 6.59 -43.57
C VAL A 76 -37.22 6.76 -43.81
N ALA A 77 -36.87 7.80 -44.57
CA ALA A 77 -35.49 8.10 -44.96
C ALA A 77 -34.76 6.94 -45.69
N GLY A 78 -35.47 6.16 -46.51
CA GLY A 78 -34.88 5.12 -47.36
C GLY A 78 -34.79 3.72 -46.73
N GLU A 79 -35.26 3.55 -45.49
CA GLU A 79 -35.29 2.27 -44.81
C GLU A 79 -36.70 1.84 -44.37
N PRO A 80 -37.03 0.54 -44.47
CA PRO A 80 -38.30 0.01 -43.98
C PRO A 80 -38.34 0.03 -42.45
N VAL A 81 -39.32 0.73 -41.90
CA VAL A 81 -39.56 0.86 -40.46
C VAL A 81 -40.87 0.17 -40.11
N LEU A 82 -40.77 -0.89 -39.30
CA LEU A 82 -41.93 -1.58 -38.72
C LEU A 82 -42.19 -1.15 -37.27
N ARG A 83 -41.12 -0.90 -36.51
CA ARG A 83 -41.17 -0.46 -35.11
C ARG A 83 -40.67 0.97 -35.02
N PHE A 84 -41.47 1.83 -34.43
CA PHE A 84 -41.15 3.25 -34.33
C PHE A 84 -41.16 3.73 -32.89
N LYS A 85 -40.41 4.80 -32.68
CA LYS A 85 -40.38 5.58 -31.45
C LYS A 85 -40.61 7.05 -31.82
N THR A 86 -41.52 7.73 -31.13
CA THR A 86 -41.73 9.16 -31.31
C THR A 86 -41.96 9.85 -29.96
N TYR A 87 -41.79 11.16 -29.92
CA TYR A 87 -41.93 11.95 -28.70
C TYR A 87 -43.12 12.90 -28.84
N LEU A 88 -43.96 12.95 -27.81
CA LEU A 88 -45.09 13.87 -27.73
C LEU A 88 -44.56 15.30 -27.50
N PRO A 89 -44.81 16.26 -28.42
CA PRO A 89 -44.40 17.65 -28.23
C PRO A 89 -45.23 18.35 -27.14
N TYR A 90 -46.46 17.90 -26.88
CA TYR A 90 -47.35 18.35 -25.82
C TYR A 90 -48.26 17.21 -25.36
N GLU A 91 -48.81 17.31 -24.16
CA GLU A 91 -49.82 16.36 -23.65
C GLU A 91 -51.18 16.72 -24.26
N ASP A 92 -51.65 15.90 -25.20
CA ASP A 92 -52.95 16.05 -25.84
C ASP A 92 -53.93 14.98 -25.31
N PRO A 93 -54.94 15.36 -24.50
CA PRO A 93 -55.95 14.44 -23.98
C PRO A 93 -56.83 13.81 -25.08
N ASP A 94 -56.99 14.46 -26.23
CA ASP A 94 -57.88 13.99 -27.29
C ASP A 94 -57.20 12.96 -28.20
N LEU A 95 -55.86 12.98 -28.30
CA LEU A 95 -55.09 12.02 -29.09
C LEU A 95 -55.27 10.56 -28.62
N VAL A 96 -55.37 10.33 -27.31
CA VAL A 96 -55.62 8.99 -26.76
C VAL A 96 -57.02 8.49 -27.16
N ARG A 97 -58.02 9.39 -27.20
CA ARG A 97 -59.38 9.05 -27.62
C ARG A 97 -59.43 8.71 -29.10
N GLU A 98 -58.71 9.46 -29.93
CA GLU A 98 -58.58 9.23 -31.38
C GLU A 98 -57.95 7.85 -31.67
N MET A 99 -56.88 7.49 -30.97
CA MET A 99 -56.25 6.17 -31.09
C MET A 99 -57.21 5.02 -30.73
N VAL A 100 -58.00 5.17 -29.67
CA VAL A 100 -58.96 4.15 -29.24
C VAL A 100 -60.12 4.03 -30.23
N GLN A 101 -60.61 5.14 -30.79
CA GLN A 101 -61.65 5.14 -31.82
C GLN A 101 -61.21 4.47 -33.12
N MET A 102 -59.92 4.58 -33.48
CA MET A 102 -59.33 3.91 -34.64
C MET A 102 -58.94 2.44 -34.38
N GLY A 103 -59.27 1.90 -33.20
CA GLY A 103 -59.03 0.49 -32.85
C GLY A 103 -57.57 0.16 -32.50
N VAL A 104 -56.74 1.17 -32.17
CA VAL A 104 -55.36 0.96 -31.73
C VAL A 104 -55.35 0.46 -30.29
N THR A 105 -54.61 -0.62 -30.02
CA THR A 105 -54.44 -1.09 -28.63
C THR A 105 -53.43 -0.18 -27.93
N VAL A 106 -53.91 0.60 -26.95
CA VAL A 106 -53.09 1.51 -26.14
C VAL A 106 -52.69 0.81 -24.83
N GLU A 107 -51.41 0.47 -24.70
CA GLU A 107 -50.84 -0.02 -23.43
C GLU A 107 -50.07 1.10 -22.73
N SER A 108 -50.26 1.27 -21.41
CA SER A 108 -49.40 2.13 -20.59
C SER A 108 -48.47 1.27 -19.77
N LYS A 109 -47.16 1.42 -19.97
CA LYS A 109 -46.13 0.80 -19.13
C LYS A 109 -45.34 1.90 -18.43
N LYS A 110 -45.30 1.88 -17.10
CA LYS A 110 -44.37 2.73 -16.35
C LYS A 110 -42.95 2.24 -16.65
N LYS A 111 -42.06 3.18 -17.00
CA LYS A 111 -40.64 2.86 -17.19
C LYS A 111 -40.11 2.24 -15.90
N GLN A 112 -39.72 0.98 -15.94
CA GLN A 112 -39.09 0.31 -14.78
C GLN A 112 -37.62 0.73 -14.72
N VAL A 113 -37.40 2.02 -14.45
CA VAL A 113 -36.10 2.70 -14.43
C VAL A 113 -35.11 2.00 -13.51
N PHE A 114 -35.59 1.43 -12.39
CA PHE A 114 -34.72 0.76 -11.42
C PHE A 114 -34.01 -0.48 -11.99
N TRP A 115 -34.71 -1.32 -12.79
CA TRP A 115 -34.11 -2.57 -13.30
C TRP A 115 -33.11 -2.30 -14.43
N GLU A 116 -33.38 -1.32 -15.29
CA GLU A 116 -32.45 -0.87 -16.34
C GLU A 116 -31.17 -0.27 -15.74
N ILE A 117 -31.32 0.56 -14.70
CA ILE A 117 -30.19 1.13 -13.95
C ILE A 117 -29.41 0.03 -13.23
N ALA A 118 -30.09 -0.85 -12.50
CA ALA A 118 -29.45 -1.92 -11.74
C ALA A 118 -28.66 -2.88 -12.65
N LEU A 119 -29.23 -3.32 -13.77
CA LEU A 119 -28.54 -4.15 -14.74
C LEU A 119 -27.39 -3.42 -15.44
N GLY A 120 -27.50 -2.12 -15.68
CA GLY A 120 -26.41 -1.31 -16.24
C GLY A 120 -25.20 -1.19 -15.32
N TYR A 121 -25.41 -1.10 -14.00
CA TYR A 121 -24.33 -0.99 -13.01
C TYR A 121 -23.83 -2.34 -12.48
N LEU A 122 -24.58 -3.43 -12.69
CA LEU A 122 -24.20 -4.77 -12.22
C LEU A 122 -22.82 -5.22 -12.73
N PRO A 123 -22.45 -5.04 -14.02
CA PRO A 123 -21.10 -5.38 -14.50
C PRO A 123 -19.99 -4.59 -13.78
N TRP A 124 -20.22 -3.30 -13.51
CA TRP A 124 -19.26 -2.45 -12.81
C TRP A 124 -19.07 -2.88 -11.35
N LEU A 125 -20.16 -3.25 -10.69
CA LEU A 125 -20.14 -3.72 -9.31
C LEU A 125 -19.40 -5.06 -9.19
N ILE A 126 -19.63 -5.99 -10.13
CA ILE A 126 -18.91 -7.27 -10.19
C ILE A 126 -17.40 -7.03 -10.39
N LEU A 127 -17.01 -6.13 -11.29
CA LEU A 127 -15.60 -5.81 -11.52
C LEU A 127 -14.94 -5.17 -10.30
N LEU A 128 -15.65 -4.30 -9.56
CA LEU A 128 -15.15 -3.70 -8.33
C LEU A 128 -14.93 -4.77 -7.25
N VAL A 129 -15.88 -5.69 -7.08
CA VAL A 129 -15.76 -6.81 -6.13
C VAL A 129 -14.60 -7.75 -6.51
N LEU A 130 -14.46 -8.10 -7.79
CA LEU A 130 -13.35 -8.94 -8.26
C LEU A 130 -12.00 -8.25 -8.09
N PHE A 131 -11.92 -6.95 -8.38
CA PHE A 131 -10.73 -6.14 -8.14
C PHE A 131 -10.37 -6.08 -6.65
N TRP A 132 -11.37 -5.92 -5.77
CA TRP A 132 -11.16 -5.90 -4.32
C TRP A 132 -10.66 -7.25 -3.79
N ILE A 133 -11.22 -8.37 -4.26
CA ILE A 133 -10.77 -9.73 -3.92
C ILE A 133 -9.35 -9.98 -4.45
N PHE A 134 -9.04 -9.56 -5.67
CA PHE A 134 -7.71 -9.69 -6.27
C PHE A 134 -6.67 -8.88 -5.47
N MET A 135 -6.99 -7.63 -5.14
CA MET A 135 -6.14 -6.77 -4.32
C MET A 135 -5.93 -7.38 -2.93
N ALA A 136 -7.00 -7.84 -2.27
CA ALA A 136 -6.90 -8.51 -0.97
C ALA A 136 -5.96 -9.73 -1.03
N ARG A 137 -6.05 -10.55 -2.09
CA ARG A 137 -5.14 -11.69 -2.30
C ARG A 137 -3.70 -11.26 -2.59
N GLN A 138 -3.48 -10.17 -3.31
CA GLN A 138 -2.15 -9.62 -3.57
C GLN A 138 -1.50 -9.06 -2.30
N PHE A 139 -2.26 -8.42 -1.43
CA PHE A 139 -1.79 -7.98 -0.12
C PHE A 139 -1.48 -9.15 0.82
N GLN A 140 -2.26 -10.24 0.74
CA GLN A 140 -2.02 -11.45 1.54
C GLN A 140 -0.81 -12.27 1.03
N SER A 141 -0.51 -12.27 -0.27
CA SER A 141 0.72 -12.87 -0.80
C SER A 141 1.99 -12.03 -0.58
N GLY A 142 1.83 -10.78 -0.12
CA GLY A 142 2.91 -9.88 0.33
C GLY A 142 3.03 -9.76 1.86
N SER A 143 2.38 -10.67 2.60
CA SER A 143 2.16 -10.72 4.06
C SER A 143 3.42 -10.84 4.93
N ASN A 144 4.44 -10.02 4.69
CA ASN A 144 5.51 -9.79 5.66
C ASN A 144 6.25 -8.46 5.54
N ARG A 145 5.80 -7.50 4.72
CA ARG A 145 6.49 -6.19 4.61
C ARG A 145 5.78 -5.03 5.30
N ALA A 146 4.45 -5.07 5.47
CA ALA A 146 3.72 -4.00 6.14
C ALA A 146 3.76 -4.15 7.67
N PHE A 147 3.72 -5.38 8.20
CA PHE A 147 3.90 -5.66 9.64
C PHE A 147 5.38 -5.67 10.10
N SER A 148 6.34 -5.57 9.18
CA SER A 148 7.77 -5.48 9.52
C SER A 148 8.24 -4.03 9.73
N PHE A 149 7.34 -3.06 9.83
CA PHE A 149 7.71 -1.68 10.15
C PHE A 149 8.18 -1.52 11.62
N GLY A 150 7.81 -2.46 12.51
CA GLY A 150 8.26 -2.48 13.91
C GLY A 150 9.29 -3.54 14.27
N LYS A 151 9.52 -4.55 13.40
CA LYS A 151 10.66 -5.47 13.54
C LYS A 151 11.80 -4.87 12.74
N SER A 152 12.70 -4.21 13.44
CA SER A 152 13.87 -3.59 12.85
C SER A 152 14.53 -4.62 11.89
N ARG A 153 14.64 -4.25 10.61
CA ARG A 153 15.63 -4.88 9.74
C ARG A 153 16.98 -4.34 10.18
N VAL A 154 17.38 -4.64 11.42
CA VAL A 154 18.77 -4.53 11.82
C VAL A 154 19.49 -5.42 10.82
N LYS A 155 20.17 -4.74 9.90
CA LYS A 155 21.22 -5.29 9.05
C LYS A 155 21.98 -6.23 9.98
N VAL A 156 21.83 -7.54 9.75
CA VAL A 156 22.42 -8.63 10.56
C VAL A 156 23.66 -8.05 11.19
N LEU A 157 23.59 -7.79 12.51
CA LEU A 157 24.74 -7.29 13.27
C LEU A 157 25.88 -8.17 12.79
N GLN A 158 26.87 -7.56 12.13
CA GLN A 158 27.95 -8.35 11.55
C GLN A 158 28.58 -9.05 12.73
N GLU A 159 28.26 -10.33 12.93
CA GLU A 159 28.99 -11.24 13.80
C GLU A 159 30.34 -11.42 13.15
N ASP A 160 31.15 -10.38 13.27
CA ASP A 160 32.53 -10.38 12.84
C ASP A 160 33.30 -10.77 14.09
N ARG A 161 33.92 -11.95 14.07
CA ARG A 161 34.96 -12.25 15.04
C ARG A 161 36.15 -11.40 14.63
N PRO A 162 36.44 -10.29 15.33
CA PRO A 162 37.44 -9.36 14.86
C PRO A 162 38.78 -10.08 14.85
N LYS A 163 39.49 -9.99 13.72
CA LYS A 163 40.88 -10.49 13.63
C LYS A 163 41.90 -9.51 14.22
N VAL A 164 41.45 -8.30 14.55
CA VAL A 164 42.26 -7.22 15.10
C VAL A 164 42.55 -7.50 16.57
N THR A 165 43.81 -7.32 16.98
CA THR A 165 44.32 -7.59 18.34
C THR A 165 44.99 -6.34 18.93
N PHE A 166 45.47 -6.39 20.18
CA PHE A 166 46.15 -5.25 20.79
C PHE A 166 47.49 -4.92 20.12
N GLU A 167 48.07 -5.86 19.39
CA GLU A 167 49.27 -5.65 18.57
C GLU A 167 49.01 -4.69 17.40
N ASP A 168 47.77 -4.64 16.90
CA ASP A 168 47.37 -3.77 15.77
C ASP A 168 47.05 -2.33 16.20
N VAL A 169 47.05 -2.04 17.51
CA VAL A 169 46.76 -0.72 18.06
C VAL A 169 48.04 -0.12 18.63
N ALA A 170 48.44 1.08 18.19
CA ALA A 170 49.67 1.72 18.65
C ALA A 170 49.40 2.93 19.58
N GLY A 171 50.31 3.16 20.54
CA GLY A 171 50.45 4.43 21.26
C GLY A 171 49.52 4.69 22.44
N VAL A 172 48.54 3.81 22.72
CA VAL A 172 47.57 3.95 23.82
C VAL A 172 47.79 2.92 24.92
N GLU A 173 49.01 2.87 25.46
CA GLU A 173 49.44 1.81 26.39
C GLU A 173 48.67 1.85 27.73
N GLU A 174 48.36 3.04 28.26
CA GLU A 174 47.56 3.18 29.48
C GLU A 174 46.14 2.63 29.30
N ALA A 175 45.49 2.96 28.19
CA ALA A 175 44.14 2.48 27.88
C ALA A 175 44.12 0.96 27.62
N LYS A 176 45.17 0.41 26.98
CA LYS A 176 45.31 -1.03 26.81
C LYS A 176 45.42 -1.72 28.16
N GLU A 177 46.20 -1.19 29.11
CA GLU A 177 46.36 -1.79 30.43
C GLU A 177 45.04 -1.85 31.20
N GLU A 178 44.25 -0.77 31.20
CA GLU A 178 42.91 -0.78 31.81
C GLU A 178 41.96 -1.78 31.14
N LEU A 179 42.04 -1.91 29.80
CA LEU A 179 41.19 -2.83 29.05
C LEU A 179 41.63 -4.31 29.18
N LYS A 180 42.87 -4.60 29.60
CA LYS A 180 43.30 -5.99 29.88
C LYS A 180 42.47 -6.62 31.00
N GLU A 181 42.07 -5.86 32.02
CA GLU A 181 41.20 -6.37 33.08
C GLU A 181 39.84 -6.81 32.52
N VAL A 182 39.28 -6.01 31.60
CA VAL A 182 38.02 -6.33 30.91
C VAL A 182 38.16 -7.60 30.05
N ILE A 183 39.30 -7.77 29.36
CA ILE A 183 39.59 -8.97 28.57
C ILE A 183 39.72 -10.20 29.46
N GLU A 184 40.45 -10.10 30.58
CA GLU A 184 40.62 -11.22 31.52
C GLU A 184 39.26 -11.64 32.11
N PHE A 185 38.39 -10.67 32.39
CA PHE A 185 37.04 -10.93 32.81
C PHE A 185 36.22 -11.72 31.77
N LEU A 186 36.27 -11.31 30.50
CA LEU A 186 35.55 -11.99 29.42
C LEU A 186 36.07 -13.41 29.17
N LYS A 187 37.39 -13.64 29.34
CA LYS A 187 38.00 -14.97 29.21
C LYS A 187 37.72 -15.90 30.40
N ASN A 188 37.72 -15.37 31.63
CA ASN A 188 37.63 -16.15 32.86
C ASN A 188 36.55 -15.63 33.84
N PRO A 189 35.27 -15.56 33.44
CA PRO A 189 34.22 -14.93 34.26
C PRO A 189 34.00 -15.63 35.61
N GLU A 190 34.23 -16.95 35.69
CA GLU A 190 34.08 -17.75 36.92
C GLU A 190 35.09 -17.36 38.01
N LYS A 191 36.31 -16.98 37.64
CA LYS A 191 37.36 -16.54 38.59
C LYS A 191 36.89 -15.30 39.36
N PHE A 192 36.33 -14.32 38.65
CA PHE A 192 35.85 -13.06 39.24
C PHE A 192 34.58 -13.23 40.05
N ARG A 193 33.65 -14.10 39.62
CA ARG A 193 32.44 -14.43 40.40
C ARG A 193 32.78 -15.06 41.75
N ARG A 194 33.75 -15.99 41.79
CA ARG A 194 34.19 -16.63 43.05
C ARG A 194 34.81 -15.66 44.05
N LEU A 195 35.49 -14.63 43.54
CA LEU A 195 36.08 -13.56 44.35
C LEU A 195 35.03 -12.51 44.80
N GLY A 196 33.77 -12.62 44.36
CA GLY A 196 32.73 -11.64 44.64
C GLY A 196 32.92 -10.31 43.93
N ALA A 197 33.81 -10.25 42.92
CA ALA A 197 34.09 -9.03 42.18
C ALA A 197 32.87 -8.64 41.31
N ARG A 198 32.51 -7.36 41.34
CA ARG A 198 31.46 -6.82 40.46
C ARG A 198 32.06 -6.48 39.11
N ILE A 199 31.42 -6.99 38.07
CA ILE A 199 31.85 -6.81 36.68
C ILE A 199 31.55 -5.37 36.27
N PRO A 200 32.52 -4.64 35.69
CA PRO A 200 32.26 -3.35 35.06
C PRO A 200 31.16 -3.53 33.99
N LYS A 201 30.06 -2.80 34.11
CA LYS A 201 28.91 -2.94 33.20
C LYS A 201 29.12 -2.28 31.84
N GLY A 202 30.13 -1.42 31.71
CA GLY A 202 30.46 -0.71 30.48
C GLY A 202 31.71 0.13 30.63
N VAL A 203 32.32 0.48 29.50
CA VAL A 203 33.48 1.36 29.38
C VAL A 203 33.13 2.46 28.38
N LEU A 204 33.45 3.72 28.71
CA LEU A 204 33.23 4.86 27.82
C LEU A 204 34.60 5.36 27.33
N LEU A 205 34.86 5.20 26.04
CA LEU A 205 36.08 5.71 25.40
C LEU A 205 35.88 7.16 24.94
N LEU A 206 36.63 8.09 25.51
CA LEU A 206 36.56 9.52 25.20
C LEU A 206 37.85 9.99 24.50
N GLY A 207 37.71 10.87 23.51
CA GLY A 207 38.85 11.50 22.86
C GLY A 207 38.50 12.10 21.49
N PRO A 208 39.40 12.89 20.89
CA PRO A 208 39.20 13.48 19.56
C PRO A 208 38.83 12.45 18.47
N PRO A 209 38.13 12.85 17.40
CA PRO A 209 37.90 11.95 16.26
C PRO A 209 39.24 11.48 15.67
N GLY A 210 39.29 10.23 15.20
CA GLY A 210 40.49 9.66 14.57
C GLY A 210 41.53 9.05 15.51
N THR A 211 41.33 9.05 16.84
CA THR A 211 42.27 8.45 17.82
C THR A 211 42.16 6.92 17.97
N GLY A 212 41.48 6.23 17.05
CA GLY A 212 41.41 4.77 17.07
C GLY A 212 40.47 4.15 18.12
N LYS A 213 39.51 4.88 18.70
CA LYS A 213 38.53 4.34 19.67
C LYS A 213 37.80 3.09 19.17
N THR A 214 37.27 3.15 17.95
CA THR A 214 36.57 2.01 17.31
C THR A 214 37.52 0.85 17.02
N LEU A 215 38.80 1.14 16.71
CA LEU A 215 39.83 0.13 16.49
C LEU A 215 40.19 -0.58 17.80
N LEU A 216 40.39 0.19 18.88
CA LEU A 216 40.67 -0.33 20.21
C LEU A 216 39.52 -1.22 20.71
N ALA A 217 38.26 -0.80 20.53
CA ALA A 217 37.10 -1.62 20.91
C ALA A 217 37.03 -2.97 20.15
N ARG A 218 37.34 -2.95 18.85
CA ARG A 218 37.45 -4.18 18.04
C ARG A 218 38.59 -5.07 18.52
N ALA A 219 39.73 -4.48 18.88
CA ALA A 219 40.89 -5.19 19.39
C ALA A 219 40.60 -5.89 20.72
N VAL A 220 39.82 -5.27 21.63
CA VAL A 220 39.36 -5.90 22.88
C VAL A 220 38.55 -7.16 22.60
N ALA A 221 37.60 -7.10 21.66
CA ALA A 221 36.80 -8.26 21.30
C ALA A 221 37.61 -9.36 20.60
N GLY A 222 38.56 -8.99 19.74
CA GLY A 222 39.48 -9.93 19.09
C GLY A 222 40.39 -10.62 20.10
N GLU A 223 40.97 -9.88 21.04
CA GLU A 223 41.77 -10.42 22.15
C GLU A 223 40.98 -11.36 23.05
N ALA A 224 39.74 -11.00 23.39
CA ALA A 224 38.85 -11.82 24.19
C ALA A 224 38.26 -13.02 23.42
N GLY A 225 38.30 -13.00 22.09
CA GLY A 225 37.73 -14.06 21.23
C GLY A 225 36.21 -14.13 21.26
N VAL A 226 35.53 -13.00 21.56
CA VAL A 226 34.07 -12.92 21.71
C VAL A 226 33.41 -12.20 20.54
N PRO A 227 32.12 -12.44 20.24
CA PRO A 227 31.38 -11.69 19.23
C PRO A 227 31.39 -10.17 19.49
N PHE A 228 31.55 -9.38 18.43
CA PHE A 228 31.54 -7.92 18.47
C PHE A 228 30.30 -7.37 17.78
N LEU A 229 29.35 -6.88 18.57
CA LEU A 229 28.10 -6.27 18.12
C LEU A 229 28.31 -4.76 18.01
N SER A 230 28.21 -4.19 16.81
CA SER A 230 28.46 -2.75 16.59
C SER A 230 27.24 -2.03 16.00
N ILE A 231 26.94 -0.85 16.55
CA ILE A 231 25.89 0.06 16.08
C ILE A 231 26.34 1.52 16.25
N SER A 232 25.89 2.42 15.37
CA SER A 232 26.10 3.87 15.56
C SER A 232 25.01 4.45 16.47
N GLY A 233 25.34 5.39 17.33
CA GLY A 233 24.40 6.10 18.18
C GLY A 233 23.38 6.89 17.36
N SER A 234 23.79 7.38 16.19
CA SER A 234 22.91 8.06 15.24
C SER A 234 21.80 7.16 14.67
N ASP A 235 22.03 5.84 14.61
CA ASP A 235 21.05 4.86 14.15
C ASP A 235 19.83 4.73 15.08
N PHE A 236 19.94 5.24 16.31
CA PHE A 236 18.86 5.26 17.29
C PHE A 236 18.01 6.53 17.23
N VAL A 237 18.38 7.51 16.41
CA VAL A 237 17.66 8.79 16.29
C VAL A 237 16.87 8.77 14.98
N GLU A 238 15.57 8.51 15.06
CA GLU A 238 14.68 8.47 13.91
C GLU A 238 13.55 9.51 13.97
N LEU A 239 12.90 9.75 12.82
CA LEU A 239 11.75 10.66 12.72
C LEU A 239 10.48 10.07 13.34
N PHE A 240 10.45 8.75 13.57
CA PHE A 240 9.28 8.03 14.07
C PHE A 240 9.46 7.66 15.54
N VAL A 241 8.52 8.11 16.38
CA VAL A 241 8.51 7.82 17.81
C VAL A 241 8.51 6.31 18.07
N GLY A 242 9.35 5.87 19.02
CA GLY A 242 9.41 4.48 19.48
C GLY A 242 10.25 3.51 18.63
N VAL A 243 10.72 3.92 17.45
CA VAL A 243 11.58 3.07 16.61
C VAL A 243 12.98 2.90 17.21
N GLY A 244 13.58 3.98 17.73
CA GLY A 244 14.87 3.92 18.43
C GLY A 244 14.82 2.99 19.65
N ALA A 245 13.81 3.14 20.51
CA ALA A 245 13.61 2.29 21.67
C ALA A 245 13.42 0.79 21.32
N ALA A 246 12.69 0.48 20.25
CA ALA A 246 12.58 -0.91 19.78
C ALA A 246 13.94 -1.48 19.34
N ARG A 247 14.75 -0.68 18.61
CA ARG A 247 16.08 -1.08 18.17
C ARG A 247 17.04 -1.33 19.34
N VAL A 248 16.96 -0.54 20.41
CA VAL A 248 17.73 -0.77 21.64
C VAL A 248 17.37 -2.12 22.26
N ARG A 249 16.08 -2.46 22.37
CA ARG A 249 15.66 -3.77 22.89
C ARG A 249 16.16 -4.92 22.03
N ASP A 250 15.98 -4.81 20.71
CA ASP A 250 16.42 -5.83 19.75
C ASP A 250 17.95 -6.04 19.83
N LEU A 251 18.73 -4.98 19.99
CA LEU A 251 20.19 -5.03 20.15
C LEU A 251 20.59 -5.84 21.40
N PHE A 252 20.00 -5.51 22.55
CA PHE A 252 20.32 -6.20 23.80
C PHE A 252 19.74 -7.62 23.86
N GLU A 253 18.65 -7.91 23.17
CA GLU A 253 18.12 -9.27 23.01
C GLU A 253 19.10 -10.13 22.20
N GLN A 254 19.63 -9.62 21.09
CA GLN A 254 20.70 -10.29 20.34
C GLN A 254 21.96 -10.44 21.19
N ALA A 255 22.41 -9.40 21.89
CA ALA A 255 23.59 -9.49 22.77
C ALA A 255 23.46 -10.60 23.83
N LYS A 256 22.27 -10.79 24.40
CA LYS A 256 21.98 -11.88 25.36
C LYS A 256 22.07 -13.26 24.72
N GLN A 257 21.65 -13.41 23.46
CA GLN A 257 21.74 -14.69 22.72
C GLN A 257 23.19 -15.08 22.39
N HIS A 258 24.06 -14.08 22.20
CA HIS A 258 25.48 -14.27 21.85
C HIS A 258 26.43 -14.12 23.04
N ALA A 259 25.94 -14.18 24.28
CA ALA A 259 26.77 -14.00 25.47
C ALA A 259 27.80 -15.15 25.64
N PRO A 260 29.06 -14.86 26.02
CA PRO A 260 29.64 -13.53 26.25
C PRO A 260 29.95 -12.78 24.94
N CYS A 261 29.61 -11.49 24.86
CA CYS A 261 29.86 -10.63 23.71
C CYS A 261 30.20 -9.20 24.14
N ILE A 262 30.68 -8.38 23.20
CA ILE A 262 30.87 -6.94 23.38
C ILE A 262 29.85 -6.20 22.52
N VAL A 263 29.10 -5.28 23.13
CA VAL A 263 28.24 -4.31 22.43
C VAL A 263 28.95 -2.97 22.37
N PHE A 264 29.23 -2.51 21.16
CA PHE A 264 29.87 -1.24 20.88
C PHE A 264 28.88 -0.27 20.24
N ILE A 265 28.64 0.84 20.93
CA ILE A 265 27.83 1.96 20.46
C ILE A 265 28.79 3.11 20.12
N ASP A 266 29.02 3.33 18.83
CA ASP A 266 29.80 4.49 18.37
C ASP A 266 28.96 5.77 18.50
N GLU A 267 29.57 6.96 18.63
CA GLU A 267 28.82 8.25 18.63
C GLU A 267 27.61 8.29 19.59
N ILE A 268 27.77 7.76 20.82
CA ILE A 268 26.70 7.72 21.83
C ILE A 268 26.19 9.12 22.23
N ASP A 269 26.97 10.16 21.97
CA ASP A 269 26.57 11.56 22.16
C ASP A 269 25.34 11.94 21.31
N ALA A 270 25.09 11.25 20.19
CA ALA A 270 23.89 11.44 19.37
C ALA A 270 22.58 11.17 20.15
N VAL A 271 22.59 10.19 21.07
CA VAL A 271 21.46 9.86 21.94
C VAL A 271 21.52 10.56 23.31
N GLY A 272 22.72 10.91 23.77
CA GLY A 272 22.95 11.49 25.10
C GLY A 272 22.80 13.02 25.21
N ARG A 273 22.60 13.74 24.10
CA ARG A 273 22.53 15.20 24.12
C ARG A 273 21.22 15.73 24.71
N LEU A 274 21.28 16.21 25.96
CA LEU A 274 20.26 17.08 26.55
C LEU A 274 20.33 18.48 25.91
N ARG A 275 19.24 18.98 25.29
CA ARG A 275 18.82 20.41 25.34
C ARG A 275 17.60 20.78 24.47
N GLY A 276 16.74 21.60 25.09
CA GLY A 276 16.33 22.93 24.61
C GLY A 276 14.92 23.03 24.04
N ALA A 277 14.10 23.90 24.63
CA ALA A 277 12.72 24.30 24.28
C ALA A 277 12.48 24.61 22.79
N GLY A 278 12.48 23.58 21.94
CA GLY A 278 12.07 23.64 20.55
C GLY A 278 10.70 23.00 20.40
N LEU A 279 9.71 23.80 20.00
CA LEU A 279 8.38 23.34 19.59
C LEU A 279 8.51 22.38 18.39
N GLY A 280 8.56 21.08 18.65
CA GLY A 280 8.56 20.04 17.61
C GLY A 280 8.76 18.65 18.21
N GLY A 281 7.86 17.71 17.92
CA GLY A 281 7.74 16.37 18.52
C GLY A 281 8.89 15.37 18.29
N GLY A 282 10.13 15.85 18.13
CA GLY A 282 11.35 15.00 18.17
C GLY A 282 11.90 14.78 19.57
N HIS A 283 11.30 15.41 20.60
CA HIS A 283 11.75 15.29 21.99
C HIS A 283 11.42 13.91 22.59
N ASP A 284 10.20 13.42 22.35
CA ASP A 284 9.69 12.18 22.94
C ASP A 284 10.48 10.94 22.48
N GLU A 285 10.96 10.94 21.23
CA GLU A 285 11.66 9.80 20.64
C GLU A 285 13.03 9.57 21.27
N ARG A 286 13.84 10.63 21.44
CA ARG A 286 15.18 10.51 22.00
C ARG A 286 15.16 10.17 23.48
N GLU A 287 14.24 10.77 24.24
CA GLU A 287 14.08 10.45 25.67
C GLU A 287 13.60 9.01 25.88
N GLN A 288 12.65 8.54 25.07
CA GLN A 288 12.19 7.16 25.14
C GLN A 288 13.31 6.17 24.81
N THR A 289 14.10 6.48 23.78
CA THR A 289 15.27 5.66 23.39
C THR A 289 16.36 5.68 24.46
N LEU A 290 16.69 6.83 25.04
CA LEU A 290 17.66 6.96 26.13
C LEU A 290 17.21 6.19 27.37
N ASN A 291 15.95 6.36 27.79
CA ASN A 291 15.41 5.62 28.93
C ASN A 291 15.47 4.11 28.68
N GLN A 292 15.27 3.67 27.44
CA GLN A 292 15.38 2.25 27.10
C GLN A 292 16.82 1.70 27.15
N LEU A 293 17.84 2.55 27.01
CA LEU A 293 19.24 2.19 27.24
C LEU A 293 19.60 2.10 28.73
N LEU A 294 18.89 2.85 29.58
CA LEU A 294 19.15 2.94 31.02
C LEU A 294 18.42 1.87 31.86
N VAL A 295 17.42 1.19 31.28
CA VAL A 295 16.60 0.14 31.89
C VAL A 295 17.12 -1.24 31.55
#